data_AF-A0A6L3IJT9-F1
#
_entry.id   AF-A0A6L3IJT9-F1
#
_cell.length_a   1.000
_cell.length_b   1.000
_cell.length_c   1.000
_cell.angle_alpha   90.00
_cell.angle_beta   90.00
_cell.angle_gamma   90.00
#
_symmetry.space_group_name_H-M   'P 1'
#
loop_
_entity.id
_entity.type
_entity.pdbx_description
1 polymer ?
#
loop_
_entity_poly.entity_id
_entity_poly.type
_entity_poly.pdbx_seq_one_letter_code
_entity_poly.pdbx_strand_id
1 'polypeptide(L)' 'PEDCYTIGEISKKFHLDDSTVYAHIRKYSIPTRQIGNYVYAHKASIDKLYKDIKPL' A
#
# COMPACT_ATOMS: atom_id res chain seq x y z
N PRO A 1 6.37 1.58 -15.17
CA PRO A 1 6.00 1.38 -13.74
C PRO A 1 4.47 1.39 -13.61
N GLU A 2 3.80 0.45 -14.28
CA GLU A 2 2.34 0.43 -14.39
C GLU A 2 1.67 -0.33 -13.22
N ASP A 3 2.42 -1.16 -12.49
CA ASP A 3 1.89 -2.07 -11.47
C ASP A 3 2.28 -1.73 -10.02
N CYS A 4 2.67 -0.48 -9.75
CA CYS A 4 2.91 -0.01 -8.39
C CYS A 4 1.94 1.09 -7.96
N TYR A 5 1.54 1.08 -6.69
CA TYR A 5 0.91 2.22 -6.03
C TYR A 5 1.92 2.93 -5.15
N THR A 6 1.85 4.25 -5.10
CA THR A 6 2.47 5.02 -4.02
C THR A 6 1.65 4.93 -2.74
N ILE A 7 2.27 5.18 -1.59
CA ILE A 7 1.55 5.22 -0.30
C ILE A 7 0.34 6.16 -0.35
N GLY A 8 0.52 7.35 -0.95
CA GLY A 8 -0.56 8.33 -1.10
C GLY A 8 -1.69 7.87 -2.03
N GLU A 9 -1.39 7.07 -3.07
CA GLU A 9 -2.44 6.45 -3.89
C GLU A 9 -3.22 5.39 -3.12
N ILE A 10 -2.54 4.57 -2.31
CA ILE A 10 -3.18 3.56 -1.46
C ILE A 10 -4.07 4.25 -0.43
N SER A 11 -3.55 5.28 0.24
CA SER A 11 -4.27 6.12 1.19
C SER A 11 -5.55 6.68 0.57
N LYS A 12 -5.48 7.30 -0.61
CA LYS A 12 -6.66 7.82 -1.32
C LYS A 12 -7.62 6.74 -1.78
N LYS A 13 -7.12 5.63 -2.33
CA LYS A 13 -7.94 4.56 -2.91
C LYS A 13 -8.74 3.80 -1.85
N PHE A 14 -8.12 3.56 -0.69
CA PHE A 14 -8.73 2.82 0.41
C PHE A 14 -9.27 3.72 1.53
N HIS A 15 -9.20 5.05 1.35
CA HIS A 15 -9.58 6.04 2.36
C HIS A 15 -8.91 5.78 3.73
N LEU A 16 -7.61 5.50 3.70
CA LEU A 16 -6.78 5.21 4.87
C LEU A 16 -5.78 6.33 5.09
N ASP A 17 -5.35 6.52 6.33
CA ASP A 17 -4.23 7.39 6.63
C ASP A 17 -2.91 6.78 6.12
N ASP A 18 -1.98 7.62 5.64
CA ASP A 18 -0.65 7.18 5.18
C ASP A 18 0.09 6.38 6.26
N SER A 19 -0.06 6.77 7.54
CA SER A 19 0.54 6.07 8.68
C SER A 19 0.01 4.64 8.80
N THR A 20 -1.30 4.45 8.59
CA THR A 20 -1.95 3.14 8.58
C THR A 20 -1.45 2.28 7.42
N VAL A 21 -1.31 2.88 6.23
CA VAL A 21 -0.75 2.18 5.07
C VAL A 21 0.68 1.71 5.37
N TYR A 22 1.53 2.56 5.97
CA TYR A 22 2.88 2.19 6.38
C TYR A 22 2.88 1.06 7.43
N ALA A 23 1.99 1.15 8.43
CA ALA A 23 1.86 0.14 9.47
C ALA A 23 1.48 -1.23 8.86
N HIS A 24 0.54 -1.25 7.92
CA HIS A 24 0.15 -2.45 7.19
C HIS A 24 1.30 -3.02 6.37
N ILE A 25 1.98 -2.20 5.57
CA ILE A 25 3.12 -2.64 4.76
C ILE A 25 4.19 -3.30 5.64
N ARG A 26 4.52 -2.70 6.79
CA ARG A 26 5.48 -3.28 7.74
C ARG A 26 4.95 -4.56 8.38
N LYS A 27 3.70 -4.57 8.84
CA LYS A 27 3.05 -5.71 9.51
C LYS A 27 3.00 -6.94 8.60
N TYR A 28 2.71 -6.74 7.33
CA TYR A 28 2.59 -7.81 6.33
C TYR A 28 3.87 -8.03 5.52
N SER A 29 4.98 -7.38 5.91
CA SER A 29 6.28 -7.48 5.22
C SER A 29 6.18 -7.30 3.70
N ILE A 30 5.36 -6.34 3.26
CA ILE A 30 5.17 -6.07 1.83
C ILE A 30 6.44 -5.39 1.31
N PRO A 31 7.08 -5.92 0.25
CA PRO A 31 8.25 -5.29 -0.33
C PRO A 31 7.86 -3.95 -0.95
N THR A 32 8.53 -2.89 -0.52
CA THR A 32 8.39 -1.55 -1.08
C THR A 32 9.70 -1.09 -1.69
N ARG A 33 9.59 -0.21 -2.68
CA ARG A 33 10.71 0.42 -3.35
C ARG A 33 10.60 1.92 -3.18
N GLN A 34 11.60 2.53 -2.55
CA GLN A 34 11.68 3.98 -2.48
C GLN A 34 12.41 4.51 -3.72
N ILE A 35 11.80 5.48 -4.39
CA ILE A 35 12.37 6.18 -5.55
C ILE A 35 12.18 7.67 -5.29
N GLY A 36 13.27 8.35 -4.96
CA GLY A 36 13.23 9.74 -4.49
C GLY A 36 12.44 9.87 -3.18
N ASN A 37 11.45 10.77 -3.17
CA ASN A 37 10.58 11.04 -2.02
C ASN A 37 9.35 10.12 -1.95
N TYR A 38 9.16 9.23 -2.94
CA TYR A 38 7.99 8.38 -3.02
C TYR A 38 8.34 6.93 -2.72
N VAL A 39 7.49 6.28 -1.92
CA VAL A 39 7.56 4.85 -1.63
C VAL A 39 6.49 4.14 -2.45
N TYR A 40 6.93 3.17 -3.24
CA TYR A 40 6.10 2.39 -4.15
C TYR A 40 5.92 0.97 -3.60
N ALA A 41 4.68 0.51 -3.57
CA ALA A 41 4.31 -0.86 -3.24
C ALA A 41 3.64 -1.52 -4.45
N HIS A 42 3.80 -2.84 -4.58
CA HIS A 42 3.21 -3.58 -5.70
C HIS A 42 1.68 -3.62 -5.60
N LYS A 43 0.96 -3.23 -6.67
CA LYS A 43 -0.52 -3.14 -6.68
C LYS A 43 -1.16 -4.47 -6.29
N ALA A 44 -0.67 -5.58 -6.85
CA ALA A 44 -1.20 -6.91 -6.56
C ALA A 44 -1.10 -7.28 -5.07
N SER A 45 0.00 -6.93 -4.41
CA SER A 45 0.18 -7.21 -2.98
C SER A 45 -0.78 -6.38 -2.13
N ILE A 46 -0.94 -5.09 -2.47
CA ILE A 46 -1.85 -4.17 -1.79
C ILE A 46 -3.32 -4.58 -2.00
N ASP A 47 -3.72 -4.86 -3.23
CA ASP A 47 -5.09 -5.25 -3.54
C ASP A 47 -5.45 -6.56 -2.84
N LYS A 48 -4.53 -7.55 -2.87
CA LYS A 48 -4.70 -8.80 -2.12
C LYS A 48 -4.83 -8.54 -0.61
N LEU A 49 -3.98 -7.69 -0.06
CA LEU A 49 -3.99 -7.33 1.35
C LEU A 49 -5.36 -6.76 1.77
N TYR A 50 -5.82 -5.73 1.09
CA TYR A 50 -7.05 -5.03 1.47
C TYR A 50 -8.32 -5.77 1.05
N LYS A 51 -8.24 -6.66 0.05
CA LYS A 51 -9.30 -7.61 -0.27
C LYS A 51 -9.50 -8.66 0.82
N ASP A 52 -8.43 -9.05 1.50
CA ASP A 52 -8.47 -9.99 2.64
C ASP A 52 -8.90 -9.27 3.93
N ILE A 53 -8.48 -8.01 4.13
CA ILE A 53 -8.81 -7.19 5.31
C ILE A 53 -10.27 -6.69 5.30
N LYS A 54 -11.07 -7.03 4.28
CA LYS A 54 -12.45 -6.54 4.11
C LYS A 54 -13.23 -6.61 5.44
N PRO A 55 -13.57 -5.47 6.07
CA PRO A 55 -14.57 -5.49 7.12
C PRO A 55 -15.91 -5.75 6.43
N LEU A 56 -16.68 -6.69 6.98
CA LEU A 56 -18.05 -6.98 6.56
C LEU A 56 -18.91 -5.70 6.59
#